data_AF-A0A7J9GPN2-F1
#
_entry.id   AF-A0A7J9GPN2-F1
#
_cell.length_a   1.000
_cell.length_b   1.000
_cell.length_c   1.000
_cell.angle_alpha   90.00
_cell.angle_beta   90.00
_cell.angle_gamma   90.00
#
_symmetry.space_group_name_H-M   'P 1'
#
loop_
_entity.id
_entity.type
_entity.pdbx_description
1 polymer ?
#
loop_
_entity_poly.entity_id
_entity_poly.type
_entity_poly.pdbx_seq_one_letter_code
_entity_poly.pdbx_strand_id
1 'polypeptide(L)'
;MSLNLTGTRFYYSNFNNIFWSSGCGNLITIFGNETDNLIGGCLQSSCRINNKTSSIVGCLLTIPTGLSSFFANMSDMVDPSDYRRKRSCGFASLMSYNFNFTDDFDLSNRTHAPTQLQWGTLIYGECYLNDSSDTSCTVDGEYCWSRMSSNHLCSCKRDFDGISYSRSCKGGRCDNYKYCNILCLNTPNNYCWPNSCPPHYEYNSLRFRCKRKTQTQNTRNLKSIIV
;
A
#
# COMPACT_ATOMS: atom_id res chain seq x y z
N MET A 1 -17.16 -11.59 -1.62
CA MET A 1 -17.47 -10.14 -1.54
C MET A 1 -16.43 -9.49 -0.63
N SER A 2 -15.80 -8.39 -1.05
CA SER A 2 -14.74 -7.74 -0.26
C SER A 2 -15.31 -6.76 0.77
N LEU A 3 -14.47 -6.34 1.72
CA LEU A 3 -14.75 -5.14 2.52
C LEU A 3 -14.75 -3.93 1.58
N ASN A 4 -15.76 -3.05 1.67
CA ASN A 4 -15.82 -1.84 0.85
C ASN A 4 -15.11 -0.69 1.57
N LEU A 5 -13.96 -0.28 1.04
CA LEU A 5 -13.14 0.82 1.58
C LEU A 5 -13.43 2.16 0.89
N THR A 6 -14.40 2.21 -0.02
CA THR A 6 -14.78 3.43 -0.73
C THR A 6 -15.19 4.53 0.25
N GLY A 7 -14.68 5.74 0.04
CA GLY A 7 -14.90 6.86 0.95
C GLY A 7 -13.97 6.89 2.17
N THR A 8 -13.17 5.85 2.40
CA THR A 8 -12.10 5.85 3.42
C THR A 8 -10.77 6.33 2.83
N ARG A 9 -9.74 6.51 3.68
CA ARG A 9 -8.36 6.76 3.23
C ARG A 9 -7.60 5.47 2.89
N PHE A 10 -8.20 4.31 3.13
CA PHE A 10 -7.56 3.02 2.94
C PHE A 10 -7.96 2.41 1.60
N TYR A 11 -7.02 1.66 1.03
CA TYR A 11 -7.23 0.82 -0.15
C TYR A 11 -6.39 -0.44 -0.01
N TYR A 12 -6.70 -1.46 -0.79
CA TYR A 12 -5.92 -2.69 -0.79
C TYR A 12 -4.51 -2.42 -1.34
N SER A 13 -3.47 -2.81 -0.58
CA SER A 13 -2.09 -2.66 -1.03
C SER A 13 -1.88 -3.46 -2.32
N ASN A 14 -1.34 -2.80 -3.34
CA ASN A 14 -1.07 -3.41 -4.64
C ASN A 14 0.28 -4.15 -4.70
N PHE A 15 1.11 -4.05 -3.64
CA PHE A 15 2.44 -4.66 -3.57
C PHE A 15 2.51 -5.84 -2.60
N ASN A 16 1.72 -5.80 -1.53
CA ASN A 16 1.85 -6.75 -0.42
C ASN A 16 0.73 -7.77 -0.36
N ASN A 17 -0.13 -7.79 -1.39
CA ASN A 17 -1.23 -8.72 -1.50
C ASN A 17 -1.20 -9.45 -2.86
N ILE A 18 -1.86 -10.59 -2.89
CA ILE A 18 -2.09 -11.42 -4.07
C ILE A 18 -3.55 -11.88 -4.08
N PHE A 19 -4.15 -12.02 -5.25
CA PHE A 19 -5.43 -12.73 -5.35
C PHE A 19 -5.18 -14.21 -5.16
N TRP A 20 -6.01 -14.84 -4.34
CA TRP A 20 -5.84 -16.23 -3.97
C TRP A 20 -7.16 -16.97 -4.02
N SER A 21 -7.10 -18.25 -4.41
CA SER A 21 -8.27 -19.11 -4.45
C SER A 21 -7.96 -20.52 -3.95
N SER A 22 -8.91 -21.10 -3.20
CA SER A 22 -8.96 -22.52 -2.84
C SER A 22 -10.05 -23.20 -3.63
N GLY A 23 -9.88 -24.50 -3.88
CA GLY A 23 -10.82 -25.31 -4.65
C GLY A 23 -10.18 -25.92 -5.89
N CYS A 24 -11.01 -26.51 -6.75
CA CYS A 24 -10.59 -27.16 -7.97
C CYS A 24 -11.66 -27.03 -9.07
N GLY A 25 -11.25 -26.98 -10.33
CA GLY A 25 -12.14 -26.98 -11.50
C GLY A 25 -12.97 -25.71 -11.72
N ASN A 26 -12.69 -24.63 -10.99
CA ASN A 26 -13.41 -23.37 -11.12
C ASN A 26 -12.62 -22.36 -11.95
N LEU A 27 -13.32 -21.57 -12.78
CA LEU A 27 -12.80 -20.32 -13.31
C LEU A 27 -13.09 -19.20 -12.30
N ILE A 28 -12.03 -18.57 -11.81
CA ILE A 28 -12.10 -17.39 -10.96
C ILE A 28 -11.95 -16.16 -11.84
N THR A 29 -12.88 -15.23 -11.73
CA THR A 29 -12.82 -13.90 -12.34
C THR A 29 -12.93 -12.86 -11.24
N ILE A 30 -12.15 -11.79 -11.36
CA ILE A 30 -12.04 -10.74 -10.37
C ILE A 30 -12.37 -9.41 -11.05
N PHE A 31 -13.33 -8.71 -10.44
CA PHE A 31 -13.82 -7.42 -10.89
C PHE A 31 -13.50 -6.36 -9.84
N GLY A 32 -13.31 -5.13 -10.30
CA GLY A 32 -13.13 -3.97 -9.44
C GLY A 32 -14.43 -3.51 -8.79
N ASN A 33 -14.52 -2.20 -8.52
CA ASN A 33 -15.67 -1.59 -7.86
C ASN A 33 -16.97 -1.67 -8.70
N GLU A 34 -16.84 -1.85 -10.01
CA GLU A 34 -17.96 -2.07 -10.93
C GLU A 34 -17.81 -3.45 -11.57
N THR A 35 -18.92 -4.16 -11.78
CA THR A 35 -18.94 -5.52 -12.32
C THR A 35 -18.41 -5.64 -13.75
N ASP A 36 -18.31 -4.53 -14.48
CA ASP A 36 -17.77 -4.51 -15.85
C ASP A 36 -16.25 -4.24 -15.89
N ASN A 37 -15.65 -3.89 -14.74
CA ASN A 37 -14.21 -3.64 -14.63
C ASN A 37 -13.46 -4.93 -14.29
N LEU A 38 -13.31 -5.82 -15.29
CA LEU A 38 -12.51 -7.04 -15.16
C LEU A 38 -11.04 -6.70 -14.87
N ILE A 39 -10.56 -7.07 -13.68
CA ILE A 39 -9.15 -6.96 -13.29
C ILE A 39 -8.36 -8.14 -13.85
N GLY A 40 -8.96 -9.33 -13.84
CA GLY A 40 -8.36 -10.55 -14.37
C GLY A 40 -9.02 -11.81 -13.83
N GLY A 41 -8.37 -12.94 -14.02
CA GLY A 41 -8.87 -14.22 -13.53
C GLY A 41 -7.84 -15.32 -13.64
N CYS A 42 -8.13 -16.47 -13.03
CA CYS A 42 -7.33 -17.67 -13.19
C CYS A 42 -8.21 -18.92 -13.18
N LEU A 43 -7.77 -19.97 -13.86
CA LEU A 43 -8.44 -21.26 -13.89
C LEU A 43 -7.82 -22.18 -12.83
N GLN A 44 -8.67 -22.75 -11.98
CA GLN A 44 -8.24 -23.77 -11.04
C GLN A 44 -7.95 -25.10 -11.74
N SER A 45 -7.03 -25.87 -11.18
CA SER A 45 -6.60 -27.16 -11.67
C SER A 45 -7.73 -28.16 -11.50
N SER A 46 -7.65 -29.23 -12.29
CA SER A 46 -8.59 -30.34 -12.16
C SER A 46 -8.55 -30.92 -10.73
N CYS A 47 -9.71 -31.33 -10.23
CA CYS A 47 -9.87 -31.97 -8.92
C CYS A 47 -9.15 -33.34 -8.81
N ARG A 48 -8.54 -33.84 -9.89
CA ARG A 48 -7.89 -35.15 -9.96
C ARG A 48 -6.39 -35.04 -10.20
N ILE A 49 -5.63 -34.75 -9.15
CA ILE A 49 -4.18 -34.92 -9.19
C ILE A 49 -3.74 -35.73 -7.95
N ASN A 50 -3.47 -37.02 -8.15
CA ASN A 50 -2.70 -37.90 -7.26
C ASN A 50 -2.98 -37.80 -5.74
N ASN A 51 -4.23 -37.90 -5.31
CA ASN A 51 -4.64 -37.94 -3.89
C ASN A 51 -4.18 -36.76 -3.00
N LYS A 52 -3.57 -35.72 -3.57
CA LYS A 52 -3.27 -34.47 -2.88
C LYS A 52 -4.34 -33.45 -3.24
N THR A 53 -4.86 -32.76 -2.25
CA THR A 53 -5.74 -31.61 -2.45
C THR A 53 -5.05 -30.66 -3.41
N SER A 54 -5.67 -30.40 -4.56
CA SER A 54 -5.14 -29.51 -5.59
C SER A 54 -5.11 -28.09 -5.02
N SER A 55 -3.96 -27.68 -4.49
CA SER A 55 -3.73 -26.35 -3.95
C SER A 55 -3.15 -25.47 -5.06
N ILE A 56 -3.98 -24.62 -5.68
CA ILE A 56 -3.41 -23.59 -6.54
C ILE A 56 -2.92 -22.42 -5.70
N VAL A 57 -1.66 -22.11 -5.96
CA VAL A 57 -0.92 -20.97 -5.45
C VAL A 57 -1.40 -19.72 -6.19
N GLY A 58 -2.48 -19.10 -5.73
CA GLY A 58 -2.86 -17.74 -6.14
C GLY A 58 -3.30 -17.55 -7.60
N CYS A 59 -4.05 -16.48 -7.88
CA CYS A 59 -4.03 -15.84 -9.18
C CYS A 59 -2.94 -14.77 -9.15
N LEU A 60 -1.86 -14.96 -9.91
CA LEU A 60 -0.80 -13.96 -10.09
C LEU A 60 -1.32 -12.84 -11.00
N LEU A 61 -2.09 -11.91 -10.42
CA LEU A 61 -2.65 -10.76 -11.10
C LEU A 61 -2.12 -9.47 -10.48
N THR A 62 -1.80 -8.49 -11.31
CA THR A 62 -1.44 -7.15 -10.86
C THR A 62 -2.67 -6.50 -10.23
N ILE A 63 -2.57 -6.15 -8.95
CA ILE A 63 -3.63 -5.42 -8.26
C ILE A 63 -3.60 -3.96 -8.74
N PRO A 64 -4.72 -3.40 -9.21
CA PRO A 64 -4.78 -2.00 -9.60
C PRO A 64 -4.48 -1.08 -8.41
N THR A 65 -3.71 -0.01 -8.67
CA THR A 65 -3.46 1.03 -7.66
C THR A 65 -4.78 1.67 -7.24
N GLY A 66 -5.00 1.82 -5.93
CA GLY A 66 -6.20 2.46 -5.40
C GLY A 66 -7.44 1.55 -5.33
N LEU A 67 -7.31 0.24 -5.53
CA LEU A 67 -8.43 -0.70 -5.39
C LEU A 67 -9.04 -0.63 -3.98
N SER A 68 -10.26 -0.11 -3.85
CA SER A 68 -10.97 0.06 -2.58
C SER A 68 -12.01 -1.03 -2.31
N SER A 69 -12.44 -1.74 -3.35
CA SER A 69 -13.41 -2.83 -3.31
C SER A 69 -13.20 -3.74 -4.51
N PHE A 70 -13.58 -5.01 -4.37
CA PHE A 70 -13.55 -5.96 -5.47
C PHE A 70 -14.61 -7.04 -5.25
N PHE A 71 -14.98 -7.68 -6.36
CA PHE A 71 -15.81 -8.87 -6.34
C PHE A 71 -15.09 -10.00 -7.07
N ALA A 72 -15.02 -11.17 -6.44
CA ALA A 72 -14.53 -12.38 -7.07
C ALA A 72 -15.73 -13.26 -7.40
N ASN A 73 -15.87 -13.60 -8.68
CA ASN A 73 -16.83 -14.56 -9.17
C ASN A 73 -16.12 -15.90 -9.40
N MET A 74 -16.79 -16.98 -9.01
CA MET A 74 -16.31 -18.35 -9.19
C MET A 74 -17.36 -19.09 -10.01
N SER A 75 -16.97 -19.53 -11.20
CA SER A 75 -17.84 -20.26 -12.12
C SER A 75 -17.30 -21.65 -12.38
N ASP A 76 -18.19 -22.64 -12.38
CA ASP A 76 -17.82 -24.01 -12.71
C ASP A 76 -17.52 -24.11 -14.21
N MET A 77 -16.32 -24.55 -14.57
CA MET A 77 -15.96 -24.79 -15.98
C MET A 77 -15.85 -26.28 -16.34
N VAL A 78 -16.11 -27.18 -15.39
CA VAL A 78 -16.06 -28.64 -15.62
C VAL A 78 -17.47 -29.20 -15.64
N ASP A 79 -17.72 -30.04 -16.65
CA ASP A 79 -19.00 -30.71 -16.90
C ASP A 79 -19.54 -31.44 -15.63
N PRO A 80 -20.81 -31.26 -15.24
CA PRO A 80 -21.38 -31.82 -14.02
C PRO A 80 -21.39 -33.36 -13.96
N SER A 81 -21.23 -34.01 -15.12
CA SER A 81 -21.34 -35.46 -15.29
C SER A 81 -20.17 -36.23 -14.69
N ASP A 82 -19.02 -35.60 -14.49
CA ASP A 82 -17.77 -36.32 -14.24
C ASP A 82 -17.31 -36.30 -12.76
N TYR A 83 -17.85 -35.41 -11.90
CA TYR A 83 -17.23 -35.12 -10.59
C TYR A 83 -18.20 -34.82 -9.43
N ARG A 84 -19.33 -35.53 -9.34
CA ARG A 84 -20.36 -35.31 -8.29
C ARG A 84 -19.97 -35.60 -6.83
N ARG A 85 -18.74 -36.01 -6.49
CA ARG A 85 -18.47 -36.54 -5.13
C ARG A 85 -17.45 -35.83 -4.25
N LYS A 86 -16.67 -34.85 -4.70
CA LYS A 86 -15.72 -34.13 -3.81
C LYS A 86 -15.39 -32.71 -4.28
N ARG A 87 -16.38 -31.86 -4.55
CA ARG A 87 -16.10 -30.42 -4.63
C ARG A 87 -15.88 -29.92 -3.20
N SER A 88 -14.63 -29.61 -2.84
CA SER A 88 -14.33 -28.87 -1.63
C SER A 88 -14.96 -27.49 -1.71
N CYS A 89 -15.31 -26.89 -0.58
CA CYS A 89 -15.73 -25.50 -0.53
C CYS A 89 -14.65 -24.62 -1.16
N GLY A 90 -14.97 -24.02 -2.30
CA GLY A 90 -14.08 -23.08 -2.99
C GLY A 90 -14.23 -21.68 -2.41
N PHE A 91 -13.14 -20.94 -2.35
CA PHE A 91 -13.19 -19.51 -2.03
C PHE A 91 -12.14 -18.75 -2.82
N ALA A 92 -12.40 -17.46 -3.07
CA ALA A 92 -11.45 -16.56 -3.70
C ALA A 92 -11.45 -15.22 -2.97
N SER A 93 -10.26 -14.73 -2.62
CA SER A 93 -10.07 -13.47 -1.89
C SER A 93 -8.71 -12.87 -2.17
N LEU A 94 -8.51 -11.63 -1.77
CA LEU A 94 -7.18 -11.04 -1.61
C LEU A 94 -6.52 -11.62 -0.33
N MET A 95 -5.21 -11.82 -0.38
CA MET A 95 -4.43 -12.28 0.77
C MET A 95 -3.04 -11.66 0.76
N SER A 96 -2.46 -11.43 1.94
CA SER A 96 -1.12 -10.87 2.05
C SER A 96 -0.02 -11.86 1.66
N TYR A 97 0.95 -11.41 0.87
CA TYR A 97 2.10 -12.22 0.43
C TYR A 97 3.01 -12.68 1.58
N ASN A 98 3.16 -11.83 2.62
CA ASN A 98 4.02 -12.14 3.78
C ASN A 98 3.41 -13.17 4.73
N PHE A 99 2.20 -13.65 4.45
CA PHE A 99 1.57 -14.66 5.29
C PHE A 99 2.17 -16.02 4.96
N ASN A 100 2.93 -16.57 5.91
CA ASN A 100 3.75 -17.76 5.70
C ASN A 100 2.88 -18.98 5.32
N PHE A 101 3.14 -19.55 4.14
CA PHE A 101 2.50 -20.77 3.64
C PHE A 101 3.21 -22.04 4.14
N THR A 102 3.98 -21.95 5.23
CA THR A 102 5.07 -22.88 5.53
C THR A 102 4.67 -24.32 5.69
N ASP A 103 3.49 -24.66 6.17
CA ASP A 103 3.14 -26.05 6.42
C ASP A 103 1.69 -26.32 6.08
N ASP A 104 1.54 -27.01 4.96
CA ASP A 104 0.31 -27.49 4.33
C ASP A 104 -0.72 -26.41 3.95
N PHE A 105 -1.23 -26.53 2.72
CA PHE A 105 -2.32 -25.70 2.20
C PHE A 105 -3.66 -25.98 2.91
N ASP A 106 -3.61 -26.55 4.11
CA ASP A 106 -4.75 -26.87 4.95
C ASP A 106 -5.26 -25.60 5.65
N LEU A 107 -6.07 -24.86 4.90
CA LEU A 107 -6.84 -23.73 5.40
C LEU A 107 -8.20 -24.15 5.96
N SER A 108 -8.46 -25.45 6.18
CA SER A 108 -9.76 -25.94 6.69
C SER A 108 -10.18 -25.27 8.01
N ASN A 109 -9.20 -24.94 8.86
CA ASN A 109 -9.43 -24.28 10.14
C ASN A 109 -9.41 -22.74 10.06
N ARG A 110 -9.23 -22.14 8.88
CA ARG A 110 -9.15 -20.67 8.73
C ARG A 110 -10.48 -20.08 8.28
N THR A 111 -10.98 -19.15 9.08
CA THR A 111 -12.21 -18.40 8.82
C THR A 111 -11.97 -17.01 8.23
N HIS A 112 -10.70 -16.55 8.18
CA HIS A 112 -10.35 -15.19 7.77
C HIS A 112 -9.13 -15.19 6.82
N ALA A 113 -9.13 -14.26 5.86
CA ALA A 113 -8.02 -14.02 4.94
C ALA A 113 -7.28 -12.73 5.32
N PRO A 114 -6.03 -12.79 5.82
CA PRO A 114 -5.28 -11.60 6.19
C PRO A 114 -4.95 -10.78 4.94
N THR A 115 -5.18 -9.47 4.99
CA THR A 115 -4.98 -8.56 3.87
C THR A 115 -4.30 -7.30 4.38
N GLN A 116 -3.33 -6.77 3.61
CA GLN A 116 -2.68 -5.51 3.92
C GLN A 116 -3.39 -4.34 3.25
N LEU A 117 -3.72 -3.33 4.04
CA LEU A 117 -4.25 -2.06 3.54
C LEU A 117 -3.12 -1.04 3.44
N GLN A 118 -3.26 -0.14 2.48
CA GLN A 118 -2.41 1.02 2.32
C GLN A 118 -3.26 2.28 2.50
N TRP A 119 -2.67 3.29 3.12
CA TRP A 119 -3.35 4.54 3.45
C TRP A 119 -2.58 5.79 2.99
N GLY A 120 -1.44 5.58 2.34
CA GLY A 120 -0.66 6.63 1.73
C GLY A 120 0.36 6.12 0.72
N THR A 121 0.71 6.98 -0.21
CA THR A 121 1.77 6.78 -1.20
C THR A 121 3.06 7.42 -0.71
N LEU A 122 4.15 6.66 -0.77
CA LEU A 122 5.48 7.18 -0.48
C LEU A 122 5.89 8.17 -1.57
N ILE A 123 6.27 9.38 -1.15
CA ILE A 123 6.82 10.40 -2.01
C ILE A 123 8.29 10.57 -1.67
N TYR A 124 9.15 10.36 -2.66
CA TYR A 124 10.58 10.58 -2.49
C TYR A 124 10.84 12.08 -2.29
N GLY A 125 11.44 12.45 -1.17
CA GLY A 125 11.76 13.83 -0.83
C GLY A 125 12.18 13.94 0.62
N GLU A 126 12.93 14.99 0.94
CA GLU A 126 13.36 15.26 2.31
C GLU A 126 12.26 16.04 3.05
N CYS A 127 11.92 15.59 4.25
CA CYS A 127 11.02 16.31 5.14
C CYS A 127 11.56 16.29 6.57
N TYR A 128 11.03 17.18 7.39
CA TYR A 128 11.46 17.39 8.76
C TYR A 128 10.25 17.37 9.67
N LEU A 129 10.38 16.73 10.83
CA LEU A 129 9.39 16.90 11.90
C LEU A 129 9.42 18.37 12.32
N ASN A 130 8.24 18.95 12.54
CA ASN A 130 8.16 20.28 13.10
C ASN A 130 8.24 20.15 14.63
N ASP A 131 8.95 21.07 15.30
CA ASP A 131 8.95 21.21 16.76
C ASP A 131 7.58 21.64 17.33
N SER A 132 6.51 21.70 16.51
CA SER A 132 5.18 22.15 16.89
C SER A 132 4.32 21.04 17.50
N SER A 133 3.19 21.43 18.09
CA SER A 133 2.17 20.54 18.68
C SER A 133 1.53 19.53 17.71
N ASP A 134 1.83 19.61 16.42
CA ASP A 134 1.23 18.74 15.38
C ASP A 134 2.05 17.47 15.09
N THR A 135 3.10 17.22 15.88
CA THR A 135 3.90 16.00 15.80
C THR A 135 3.30 14.94 16.73
N SER A 136 2.98 13.78 16.16
CA SER A 136 2.47 12.60 16.87
C SER A 136 3.49 11.48 16.78
N CYS A 137 3.61 10.68 17.83
CA CYS A 137 4.55 9.56 17.88
C CYS A 137 3.87 8.29 18.40
N THR A 138 4.42 7.13 18.02
CA THR A 138 4.08 5.87 18.66
C THR A 138 4.49 5.87 20.13
N VAL A 139 3.88 4.98 20.93
CA VAL A 139 4.11 4.91 22.39
C VAL A 139 5.59 4.64 22.73
N ASP A 140 6.27 3.84 21.90
CA ASP A 140 7.70 3.54 22.00
C ASP A 140 8.61 4.62 21.37
N GLY A 141 8.02 5.61 20.68
CA GLY A 141 8.75 6.60 19.91
C GLY A 141 9.58 6.01 18.76
N GLU A 142 9.24 4.82 18.25
CA GLU A 142 9.91 4.30 17.05
C GLU A 142 9.53 5.10 15.81
N TYR A 143 8.27 5.53 15.71
CA TYR A 143 7.77 6.30 14.58
C TYR A 143 7.15 7.60 15.06
N CYS A 144 7.55 8.71 14.44
CA CYS A 144 6.92 9.99 14.63
C CYS A 144 6.50 10.57 13.28
N TRP A 145 5.41 11.32 13.26
CA TRP A 145 4.96 12.02 12.07
C TRP A 145 4.41 13.40 12.39
N SER A 146 4.61 14.32 11.46
CA SER A 146 4.07 15.68 11.51
C SER A 146 3.25 15.99 10.26
N ARG A 147 2.22 16.82 10.42
CA ARG A 147 1.39 17.24 9.29
C ARG A 147 2.10 18.31 8.46
N MET A 148 2.28 18.06 7.16
CA MET A 148 2.84 19.04 6.22
C MET A 148 1.74 19.82 5.49
N SER A 149 0.59 19.18 5.24
CA SER A 149 -0.60 19.80 4.64
C SER A 149 -1.83 18.95 4.91
N SER A 150 -2.97 19.25 4.27
CA SER A 150 -4.18 18.45 4.42
C SER A 150 -3.96 16.97 4.09
N ASN A 151 -3.14 16.68 3.07
CA ASN A 151 -2.95 15.35 2.48
C ASN A 151 -1.49 14.87 2.55
N HIS A 152 -0.60 15.55 3.26
CA HIS A 152 0.81 15.14 3.35
C HIS A 152 1.28 15.07 4.80
N LEU A 153 1.96 13.98 5.13
CA LEU A 153 2.67 13.78 6.39
C LEU A 153 4.16 13.66 6.13
N CYS A 154 4.97 14.19 7.04
CA CYS A 154 6.35 13.77 7.17
C CYS A 154 6.37 12.66 8.21
N SER A 155 6.74 11.44 7.84
CA SER A 155 6.86 10.31 8.76
C SER A 155 8.31 9.89 8.88
N CYS A 156 8.80 9.82 10.10
CA CYS A 156 10.18 9.53 10.41
C CYS A 156 10.28 8.29 11.30
N LYS A 157 11.21 7.41 10.97
CA LYS A 157 11.60 6.28 11.81
C LYS A 157 12.84 6.63 12.64
N ARG A 158 12.80 6.26 13.92
CA ARG A 158 13.90 6.37 14.86
C ARG A 158 15.01 5.39 14.45
N ASP A 159 16.25 5.86 14.46
CA ASP A 159 17.40 5.00 14.21
C ASP A 159 17.91 4.44 15.53
N PHE A 160 17.91 3.12 15.68
CA PHE A 160 18.41 2.42 16.87
C PHE A 160 19.89 2.04 16.76
N ASP A 161 20.48 2.10 15.57
CA ASP A 161 21.76 1.40 15.29
C ASP A 161 23.02 2.26 15.40
N GLY A 162 22.94 3.56 15.72
CA GLY A 162 24.10 4.38 16.08
C GLY A 162 25.19 4.58 14.99
N ILE A 163 25.14 3.87 13.87
CA ILE A 163 26.15 3.92 12.80
C ILE A 163 25.68 4.93 11.74
N SER A 164 26.32 6.09 11.75
CA SER A 164 25.88 7.31 11.07
C SER A 164 26.54 7.50 9.71
N TYR A 165 25.77 7.34 8.63
CA TYR A 165 26.05 8.02 7.36
C TYR A 165 24.94 9.05 7.11
N SER A 166 25.29 10.32 7.31
CA SER A 166 24.42 11.49 7.31
C SER A 166 23.57 11.64 6.05
N ARG A 167 22.29 11.99 6.21
CA ARG A 167 21.61 13.00 5.38
C ARG A 167 20.72 13.90 6.24
N SER A 168 21.37 14.97 6.70
CA SER A 168 20.85 16.33 6.82
C SER A 168 19.67 16.58 7.76
N CYS A 169 19.92 16.93 9.03
CA CYS A 169 19.15 17.97 9.73
C CYS A 169 20.09 19.16 9.98
N LYS A 170 19.83 20.31 9.35
CA LYS A 170 20.59 21.55 9.57
C LYS A 170 19.91 22.32 10.71
N GLY A 171 20.62 22.53 11.83
CA GLY A 171 20.12 23.37 12.94
C GLY A 171 19.99 22.72 14.32
N GLY A 172 20.43 21.46 14.50
CA GLY A 172 20.66 20.90 15.85
C GLY A 172 19.41 20.50 16.65
N ARG A 173 18.33 20.02 16.01
CA ARG A 173 17.15 19.46 16.70
C ARG A 173 16.57 18.22 16.01
N CYS A 174 17.41 17.22 15.74
CA CYS A 174 16.93 15.90 15.28
C CYS A 174 17.76 14.83 15.99
N ASP A 175 17.57 14.66 17.28
CA ASP A 175 18.48 13.85 18.09
C ASP A 175 18.33 12.33 17.87
N ASN A 176 17.29 11.85 17.16
CA ASN A 176 17.05 10.39 17.05
C ASN A 176 16.38 9.85 15.75
N TYR A 177 15.90 10.67 14.81
CA TYR A 177 15.13 10.20 13.64
C TYR A 177 15.86 10.49 12.33
N LYS A 178 16.34 9.46 11.62
CA LYS A 178 17.14 9.62 10.37
C LYS A 178 16.36 9.36 9.09
N TYR A 179 15.32 8.52 9.13
CA TYR A 179 14.58 8.11 7.92
C TYR A 179 13.23 8.81 7.84
N CYS A 180 13.26 10.08 7.45
CA CYS A 180 12.06 10.87 7.20
C CYS A 180 11.61 10.74 5.75
N ASN A 181 10.35 10.40 5.56
CA ASN A 181 9.72 10.21 4.27
C ASN A 181 8.45 11.06 4.18
N ILE A 182 8.22 11.63 3.00
CA ILE A 182 6.95 12.28 2.71
C ILE A 182 5.94 11.18 2.38
N LEU A 183 4.85 11.14 3.12
CA LEU A 183 3.70 10.29 2.84
C LEU A 183 2.56 11.17 2.34
N CYS A 184 2.06 10.88 1.15
CA CYS A 184 0.85 11.52 0.64
C CYS A 184 -0.35 10.60 0.93
N LEU A 185 -1.35 11.16 1.59
CA LEU A 185 -2.57 10.47 2.00
C LEU A 185 -3.55 10.50 0.84
N ASN A 186 -3.94 9.32 0.37
CA ASN A 186 -4.96 9.23 -0.66
C ASN A 186 -6.28 9.76 -0.11
N THR A 187 -7.01 10.46 -0.99
CA THR A 187 -8.36 10.93 -0.72
C THR A 187 -9.30 10.35 -1.76
N PRO A 188 -10.61 10.18 -1.44
CA PRO A 188 -11.58 9.75 -2.43
C PRO A 188 -11.46 10.62 -3.69
N ASN A 189 -11.24 9.99 -4.84
CA ASN A 189 -11.06 10.61 -6.18
C ASN A 189 -9.75 11.37 -6.43
N ASN A 190 -8.83 11.45 -5.47
CA ASN A 190 -7.52 12.07 -5.68
C ASN A 190 -6.43 11.20 -5.05
N TYR A 191 -5.84 10.37 -5.91
CA TYR A 191 -4.74 9.48 -5.58
C TYR A 191 -3.42 10.22 -5.69
N CYS A 192 -2.57 9.99 -4.70
CA CYS A 192 -1.22 10.50 -4.67
C CYS A 192 -0.36 9.81 -5.71
N TRP A 193 0.31 10.61 -6.52
CA TRP A 193 1.32 10.18 -7.49
C TRP A 193 2.72 10.53 -6.98
N PRO A 194 3.78 9.93 -7.54
CA PRO A 194 5.16 10.25 -7.15
C PRO A 194 5.53 11.74 -7.30
N ASN A 195 4.81 12.48 -8.14
CA ASN A 195 4.99 13.92 -8.37
C ASN A 195 4.03 14.81 -7.57
N SER A 196 3.15 14.25 -6.72
CA SER A 196 2.21 14.98 -5.87
C SER A 196 2.94 15.63 -4.68
N CYS A 197 3.87 16.56 -4.94
CA CYS A 197 4.66 17.16 -3.88
C CYS A 197 3.83 18.02 -2.92
N PRO A 198 4.18 18.06 -1.62
CA PRO A 198 3.51 18.92 -0.64
C PRO A 198 3.72 20.41 -0.95
N PRO A 199 2.92 21.31 -0.34
CA PRO A 199 3.14 22.76 -0.42
C PRO A 199 4.57 23.13 -0.06
N HIS A 200 5.13 24.13 -0.76
CA HIS A 200 6.54 24.54 -0.67
C HIS A 200 7.55 23.52 -1.21
N TYR A 201 7.10 22.45 -1.85
CA TYR A 201 7.95 21.54 -2.59
C TYR A 201 7.63 21.60 -4.08
N GLU A 202 8.61 21.21 -4.88
CA GLU A 202 8.51 21.10 -6.33
C GLU A 202 9.12 19.77 -6.77
N TYR A 203 8.47 19.11 -7.73
CA TYR A 203 8.93 17.83 -8.23
C TYR A 203 10.14 18.02 -9.13
N ASN A 204 11.26 17.42 -8.75
CA ASN A 204 12.46 17.39 -9.58
C ASN A 204 12.45 16.12 -10.42
N SER A 205 12.09 16.24 -11.71
CA SER A 205 12.00 15.12 -12.65
C SER A 205 13.33 14.40 -12.86
N LEU A 206 14.46 15.12 -12.81
CA LEU A 206 15.81 14.52 -12.97
C LEU A 206 16.21 13.61 -11.80
N ARG A 207 15.73 13.89 -10.59
CA ARG A 207 16.04 13.13 -9.37
C ARG A 207 14.85 12.32 -8.85
N PHE A 208 13.74 12.31 -9.60
CA PHE A 208 12.47 11.66 -9.25
C PHE A 208 12.04 11.90 -7.80
N ARG A 209 12.19 13.15 -7.32
CA ARG A 209 11.93 13.50 -5.91
C ARG A 209 11.44 14.93 -5.74
N CYS A 210 10.62 15.14 -4.72
CA CYS A 210 10.22 16.46 -4.26
C CYS A 210 11.39 17.18 -3.57
N LYS A 211 11.66 18.41 -3.99
CA LYS A 211 12.64 19.31 -3.38
C LYS A 211 11.93 20.55 -2.84
N ARG A 212 12.39 21.06 -1.70
CA ARG A 212 11.86 22.30 -1.15
C ARG A 212 12.16 23.46 -2.11
N LYS A 213 11.16 24.30 -2.38
CA LYS A 213 11.32 25.52 -3.17
C LYS A 213 12.31 26.42 -2.43
N THR A 214 13.42 26.77 -3.07
CA THR A 214 14.29 27.83 -2.58
C THR A 214 13.50 29.13 -2.70
N GLN A 215 13.12 29.74 -1.57
CA GLN A 215 12.69 31.13 -1.60
C GLN A 215 13.87 31.93 -2.14
N THR A 216 13.71 32.55 -3.31
CA THR A 216 14.53 33.68 -3.70
C THR A 216 14.37 34.70 -2.60
N GLN A 217 15.43 34.88 -1.79
CA GLN A 217 15.51 36.06 -0.94
C GLN A 217 15.41 37.24 -1.88
N ASN A 218 14.27 37.93 -1.88
CA ASN A 218 14.23 39.30 -2.33
C ASN A 218 15.21 40.05 -1.42
N THR A 219 16.44 40.23 -1.91
CA THR A 219 17.36 41.24 -1.40
C THR A 219 16.66 42.59 -1.60
N ARG A 220 15.79 42.95 -0.65
CA ARG A 220 15.44 44.35 -0.42
C ARG A 220 16.76 45.00 -0.04
N ASN A 221 17.42 45.60 -1.04
CA ASN A 221 18.51 46.53 -0.84
C ASN A 221 17.98 47.61 0.13
N LEU A 222 18.33 47.48 1.41
CA LEU A 222 18.23 48.56 2.38
C LEU A 222 19.21 49.63 1.89
N LYS A 223 18.74 50.57 1.07
CA LYS A 223 19.43 51.84 0.89
C LYS A 223 19.28 52.60 2.19
N SER A 224 20.33 52.60 3.00
CA SER A 224 20.49 53.52 4.11
C SER A 224 20.40 54.94 3.56
N ILE A 225 19.34 55.68 3.92
CA ILE A 225 19.31 57.13 3.78
C ILE A 225 19.93 57.65 5.07
N ILE A 226 21.13 58.22 4.97
CA ILE A 226 21.70 59.04 6.04
C ILE A 226 21.09 60.43 5.86
N VAL A 227 20.35 60.88 6.87
CA VAL A 227 19.85 62.26 7.01
C VAL A 227 20.83 63.05 7.86
#